data_AF-A0A7C4QJU6-F1
#
_entry.id   AF-A0A7C4QJU6-F1
#
_cell.length_a   1.000
_cell.length_b   1.000
_cell.length_c   1.000
_cell.angle_alpha   90.00
_cell.angle_beta   90.00
_cell.angle_gamma   90.00
#
_symmetry.space_group_name_H-M   'P 1'
#
loop_
_entity.id
_entity.type
_entity.pdbx_description
1 polymer ?
#
loop_
_entity_poly.entity_id
_entity_poly.type
_entity_poly.pdbx_seq_one_letter_code
_entity_poly.pdbx_strand_id
1 'polypeptide(L)'
;MSSDKIVGIDIIRSGSDLSQFRYAMVFLEGEVLKAVKEVSFGGLIRELWEIKPDVLATDNVLELGGSKKDLLRVIKMLPPSITLVQVNVESGKPVKIQYLAEKAGLVSDKSKLDPFKTALVVAYLAREGYGSKLRVFEDKVKIYVYPGRSGIAGGSRTEKYVRNLRAIVTRHVRKIKEVLDKNNIDYDLMVRKSDGGIEKALFTVYTPRERLHGLIKQVKGKDVVVKIKPVLNKSFLSNIIELRKSDERRYLIIGYDPGVNVGLAVLDLDMNLVYVTSGRELDRGDIHNLLIKLGRPVLVATDKNPPPEMCRKLAASLGALLYVPQKSLSTAEKEVAVSEFIKRHPSIDVKNTHERDALAAALKAYGEFQEKLDKLSYKLREMGFYDVNLQKYKVKVLMNEDRL
;
A
#
# COMPACT_ATOMS: atom_id res chain seq x y z
N MET A 1 -6.55 5.57 33.43
CA MET A 1 -5.10 5.52 33.12
C MET A 1 -4.90 4.49 32.03
N SER A 2 -4.18 4.84 30.96
CA SER A 2 -3.99 3.92 29.83
C SER A 2 -3.16 2.71 30.28
N SER A 3 -3.63 1.49 30.01
CA SER A 3 -2.94 0.24 30.34
C SER A 3 -1.98 -0.19 29.22
N ASP A 4 -1.38 0.78 28.53
CA ASP A 4 -0.57 0.51 27.34
C ASP A 4 0.65 -0.35 27.72
N LYS A 5 0.88 -1.39 26.92
CA LYS A 5 2.01 -2.29 27.08
C LYS A 5 3.13 -1.86 26.15
N ILE A 6 4.23 -1.40 26.72
CA ILE A 6 5.33 -0.83 25.96
C ILE A 6 6.60 -1.61 26.28
N VAL A 7 7.28 -2.06 25.24
CA VAL A 7 8.59 -2.68 25.34
C VAL A 7 9.62 -1.72 24.76
N GLY A 8 10.59 -1.29 25.55
CA GLY A 8 11.77 -0.56 25.07
C GLY A 8 12.95 -1.51 24.94
N ILE A 9 13.76 -1.31 23.89
CA ILE A 9 14.99 -2.07 23.67
C ILE A 9 16.17 -1.17 23.29
N ASP A 10 17.36 -1.65 23.64
CA ASP A 10 18.65 -1.14 23.15
C ASP A 10 19.59 -2.34 22.91
N ILE A 11 20.57 -2.18 22.02
CA ILE A 11 21.52 -3.24 21.68
C ILE A 11 22.65 -3.34 22.71
N ILE A 12 22.83 -4.51 23.32
CA ILE A 12 23.99 -4.81 24.18
C ILE A 12 25.13 -5.35 23.33
N ARG A 13 24.81 -6.22 22.37
CA ARG A 13 25.79 -6.85 21.48
C ARG A 13 25.18 -7.06 20.11
N SER A 14 25.91 -6.67 19.07
CA SER A 14 25.60 -6.93 17.67
C SER A 14 26.50 -8.04 17.10
N GLY A 15 26.11 -8.56 15.94
CA GLY A 15 26.90 -9.54 15.21
C GLY A 15 26.53 -9.57 13.72
N SER A 16 27.17 -10.45 12.96
CA SER A 16 26.87 -10.64 11.54
C SER A 16 25.60 -11.47 11.32
N ASP A 17 25.16 -12.21 12.33
CA ASP A 17 23.97 -13.05 12.30
C ASP A 17 23.05 -12.77 13.49
N LEU A 18 21.73 -12.91 13.29
CA LEU A 18 20.71 -12.53 14.29
C LEU A 18 20.87 -13.27 15.62
N SER A 19 21.40 -14.49 15.61
CA SER A 19 21.64 -15.31 16.81
C SER A 19 22.67 -14.69 17.78
N GLN A 20 23.56 -13.85 17.26
CA GLN A 20 24.62 -13.18 18.02
C GLN A 20 24.12 -11.92 18.73
N PHE A 21 22.93 -11.42 18.38
CA PHE A 21 22.38 -10.21 18.97
C PHE A 21 21.93 -10.44 20.41
N ARG A 22 22.20 -9.45 21.25
CA ARG A 22 21.72 -9.35 22.63
C ARG A 22 21.13 -7.96 22.84
N TYR A 23 19.99 -7.90 23.50
CA TYR A 23 19.23 -6.68 23.72
C TYR A 23 19.01 -6.46 25.21
N ALA A 24 19.15 -5.22 25.66
CA ALA A 24 18.53 -4.78 26.90
C ALA A 24 17.04 -4.60 26.61
N MET A 25 16.18 -5.27 27.38
CA MET A 25 14.73 -5.18 27.22
C MET A 25 14.11 -4.66 28.51
N VAL A 26 13.24 -3.66 28.35
CA VAL A 26 12.41 -3.09 29.41
C VAL A 26 10.94 -3.24 29.03
N PHE A 27 10.11 -3.69 29.97
CA PHE A 27 8.66 -3.78 29.79
C PHE A 27 7.93 -2.90 30.80
N LEU A 28 7.13 -1.97 30.28
CA LEU A 28 6.22 -1.10 31.02
C LEU A 28 4.77 -1.50 30.75
N GLU A 29 3.95 -1.53 31.80
CA GLU A 29 2.49 -1.62 31.70
C GLU A 29 1.89 -0.40 32.40
N GLY A 30 1.42 0.57 31.60
CA GLY A 30 1.09 1.90 32.09
C GLY A 30 2.31 2.60 32.69
N GLU A 31 2.29 2.88 33.99
CA GLU A 31 3.41 3.49 34.74
C GLU A 31 4.30 2.45 35.43
N VAL A 32 3.88 1.19 35.46
CA VAL A 32 4.56 0.16 36.25
C VAL A 32 5.66 -0.49 35.42
N LEU A 33 6.88 -0.43 35.93
CA LEU A 33 8.00 -1.22 35.43
C LEU A 33 7.81 -2.69 35.81
N LYS A 34 7.58 -3.56 34.82
CA LYS A 34 7.29 -4.98 35.02
C LYS A 34 8.51 -5.86 34.87
N ALA A 35 9.42 -5.52 33.96
CA ALA A 35 10.64 -6.31 33.73
C ALA A 35 11.78 -5.47 33.16
N VAL A 36 13.00 -5.83 33.57
CA VAL A 36 14.27 -5.37 33.00
C VAL A 36 15.18 -6.59 32.87
N LYS A 37 15.60 -6.94 31.65
CA LYS A 37 16.44 -8.13 31.41
C LYS A 37 17.22 -8.06 30.11
N GLU A 38 18.37 -8.74 30.07
CA GLU A 38 19.07 -9.04 28.83
C GLU A 38 18.40 -10.23 28.13
N VAL A 39 18.16 -10.10 26.83
CA VAL A 39 17.55 -11.16 26.01
C VAL A 39 18.36 -11.40 24.73
N SER A 40 18.42 -12.67 24.31
CA SER A 40 18.86 -13.02 22.95
C SER A 40 17.81 -12.61 21.93
N PHE A 41 18.16 -12.58 20.65
CA PHE A 41 17.19 -12.34 19.58
C PHE A 41 15.97 -13.28 19.64
N GLY A 42 16.21 -14.59 19.76
CA GLY A 42 15.12 -15.56 19.89
C GLY A 42 14.30 -15.36 21.17
N GLY A 43 14.97 -14.99 22.26
CA GLY A 43 14.33 -14.60 23.53
C GLY A 43 13.41 -13.40 23.35
N LEU A 44 13.89 -12.32 22.73
CA LEU A 44 13.11 -11.12 22.45
C LEU A 44 11.84 -11.44 21.67
N ILE A 45 11.95 -12.21 20.57
CA ILE A 45 10.77 -12.58 19.77
C ILE A 45 9.75 -13.34 20.62
N ARG A 46 10.18 -14.31 21.44
CA ARG A 46 9.29 -15.06 22.33
C ARG A 46 8.57 -14.14 23.31
N GLU A 47 9.30 -13.26 23.97
CA GLU A 47 8.76 -12.30 24.94
C GLU A 47 7.72 -11.37 24.30
N LEU A 48 7.98 -10.88 23.09
CA LEU A 48 7.02 -10.04 22.37
C LEU A 48 5.72 -10.79 22.02
N TRP A 49 5.78 -12.09 21.72
CA TRP A 49 4.60 -12.92 21.47
C TRP A 49 3.82 -13.28 22.74
N GLU A 50 4.50 -13.37 23.88
CA GLU A 50 3.89 -13.62 25.19
C GLU A 50 3.21 -12.34 25.72
N ILE A 51 3.93 -11.22 25.73
CA ILE A 51 3.44 -9.93 26.24
C ILE A 51 2.37 -9.33 25.30
N LYS A 52 2.58 -9.47 23.99
CA LYS A 52 1.84 -8.77 22.91
C LYS A 52 1.74 -7.26 23.19
N PRO A 53 2.89 -6.55 23.25
CA PRO A 53 2.86 -5.13 23.55
C PRO A 53 2.23 -4.34 22.40
N ASP A 54 1.66 -3.19 22.75
CA ASP A 54 1.11 -2.23 21.79
C ASP A 54 2.25 -1.53 21.03
N VAL A 55 3.37 -1.28 21.73
CA VAL A 55 4.54 -0.56 21.21
C VAL A 55 5.84 -1.31 21.48
N LEU A 56 6.68 -1.41 20.45
CA LEU A 56 8.11 -1.71 20.56
C LEU A 56 8.90 -0.44 20.25
N ALA A 57 9.59 0.10 21.24
CA ALA A 57 10.35 1.34 21.16
C ALA A 57 11.85 1.07 21.08
N THR A 58 12.54 1.83 20.22
CA THR A 58 14.00 1.83 20.07
C THR A 58 14.43 3.22 19.63
N ASP A 59 15.67 3.60 19.91
CA ASP A 59 16.27 4.79 19.33
C ASP A 59 16.67 4.55 17.87
N ASN A 60 17.01 3.33 17.45
CA ASN A 60 17.36 3.01 16.07
C ASN A 60 16.80 1.66 15.62
N VAL A 61 15.82 1.69 14.69
CA VAL A 61 15.18 0.46 14.20
C VAL A 61 16.13 -0.51 13.48
N LEU A 62 17.27 -0.05 12.97
CA LEU A 62 18.25 -0.95 12.37
C LEU A 62 18.89 -1.87 13.40
N GLU A 63 18.87 -1.53 14.69
CA GLU A 63 19.46 -2.35 15.75
C GLU A 63 18.74 -3.67 15.96
N LEU A 64 17.47 -3.77 15.56
CA LEU A 64 16.69 -5.00 15.58
C LEU A 64 17.26 -6.11 14.68
N GLY A 65 18.04 -5.77 13.66
CA GLY A 65 18.56 -6.75 12.71
C GLY A 65 19.91 -6.46 12.09
N GLY A 66 20.55 -5.32 12.38
CA GLY A 66 21.85 -4.90 11.84
C GLY A 66 21.83 -4.46 10.37
N SER A 67 20.91 -4.98 9.55
CA SER A 67 20.77 -4.61 8.14
C SER A 67 19.29 -4.40 7.75
N LYS A 68 19.03 -3.69 6.65
CA LYS A 68 17.65 -3.55 6.11
C LYS A 68 17.02 -4.90 5.77
N LYS A 69 17.80 -5.84 5.24
CA LYS A 69 17.33 -7.18 4.87
C LYS A 69 16.92 -7.98 6.11
N ASP A 70 17.71 -7.87 7.17
CA ASP A 70 17.49 -8.57 8.42
C ASP A 70 16.38 -7.93 9.23
N LEU A 71 16.29 -6.60 9.25
CA LEU A 71 15.15 -5.88 9.79
C LEU A 71 13.84 -6.39 9.18
N LEU A 72 13.76 -6.57 7.87
CA LEU A 72 12.58 -7.17 7.22
C LEU A 72 12.30 -8.62 7.66
N ARG A 73 13.34 -9.40 7.99
CA ARG A 73 13.16 -10.76 8.54
C ARG A 73 12.59 -10.69 9.95
N VAL A 74 13.17 -9.84 10.79
CA VAL A 74 12.79 -9.62 12.19
C VAL A 74 11.34 -9.16 12.26
N ILE A 75 10.98 -8.15 11.47
CA ILE A 75 9.63 -7.62 11.31
C ILE A 75 8.59 -8.73 11.05
N LYS A 76 8.89 -9.67 10.14
CA LYS A 76 7.97 -10.78 9.82
C LYS A 76 7.77 -11.75 10.98
N MET A 77 8.65 -11.73 11.97
CA MET A 77 8.59 -12.56 13.17
C MET A 77 7.89 -11.85 14.34
N LEU A 78 7.64 -10.54 14.24
CA LEU A 78 6.96 -9.78 15.28
C LEU A 78 5.44 -10.08 15.30
N PRO A 79 4.77 -9.89 16.46
CA PRO A 79 3.31 -9.85 16.51
C PRO A 79 2.75 -8.80 15.54
N PRO A 80 1.73 -9.08 14.72
CA PRO A 80 1.33 -8.15 13.66
C PRO A 80 0.63 -6.87 14.17
N SER A 81 0.12 -6.86 15.40
CA SER A 81 -0.50 -5.71 16.03
C SER A 81 0.49 -4.70 16.62
N ILE A 82 1.80 -5.03 16.68
CA ILE A 82 2.80 -4.20 17.33
C ILE A 82 3.10 -2.94 16.49
N THR A 83 3.20 -1.79 17.15
CA THR A 83 3.70 -0.57 16.52
C THR A 83 5.17 -0.39 16.86
N LEU A 84 6.04 -0.30 15.84
CA LEU A 84 7.44 0.03 16.05
C LEU A 84 7.58 1.55 16.17
N VAL A 85 8.22 2.04 17.23
CA VAL A 85 8.44 3.48 17.45
C VAL A 85 9.93 3.75 17.46
N GLN A 86 10.36 4.62 16.54
CA GLN A 86 11.71 5.17 16.57
C GLN A 86 11.68 6.49 17.33
N VAL A 87 12.22 6.48 18.54
CA VAL A 87 12.09 7.59 19.49
C VAL A 87 12.93 8.80 19.08
N ASN A 88 14.08 8.56 18.44
CA ASN A 88 15.08 9.58 18.11
C ASN A 88 14.72 10.47 16.91
N VAL A 89 13.43 10.71 16.63
CA VAL A 89 12.98 11.49 15.47
C VAL A 89 12.03 12.60 15.93
N GLU A 90 12.39 13.87 15.66
CA GLU A 90 11.55 15.04 15.90
C GLU A 90 11.38 15.83 14.59
N SER A 91 10.14 16.14 14.21
CA SER A 91 9.81 16.84 12.95
C SER A 91 10.48 16.23 11.70
N GLY A 92 10.67 14.91 11.70
CA GLY A 92 11.29 14.18 10.59
C GLY A 92 12.82 14.25 10.52
N LYS A 93 13.49 14.73 11.58
CA LYS A 93 14.96 14.78 11.69
C LYS A 93 15.45 13.91 12.85
N PRO A 94 16.62 13.25 12.72
CA PRO A 94 17.21 12.51 13.82
C PRO A 94 17.68 13.47 14.93
N VAL A 95 17.41 13.11 16.18
CA VAL A 95 17.78 13.85 17.39
C VAL A 95 18.50 12.92 18.36
N LYS A 96 19.47 13.40 19.14
CA LYS A 96 20.15 12.57 20.14
C LYS A 96 19.19 12.16 21.26
N ILE A 97 19.23 10.89 21.66
CA ILE A 97 18.35 10.36 22.72
C ILE A 97 18.56 11.08 24.05
N GLN A 98 19.79 11.49 24.38
CA GLN A 98 20.10 12.21 25.62
C GLN A 98 19.36 13.55 25.69
N TYR A 99 19.27 14.26 24.57
CA TYR A 99 18.54 15.53 24.50
C TYR A 99 17.04 15.32 24.73
N LEU A 100 16.46 14.26 24.16
CA LEU A 100 15.05 13.93 24.38
C LEU A 100 14.78 13.51 25.82
N ALA A 101 15.70 12.76 26.43
CA ALA A 101 15.61 12.34 27.82
C ALA A 101 15.69 13.52 28.79
N GLU A 102 16.59 14.47 28.55
CA GLU A 102 16.71 15.73 29.30
C GLU A 102 15.45 16.58 29.16
N LYS A 103 14.97 16.77 27.92
CA LYS A 103 13.73 17.51 27.62
C LYS A 103 12.49 16.90 28.29
N ALA A 104 12.46 15.58 28.48
CA ALA A 104 11.39 14.86 29.17
C ALA A 104 11.59 14.80 30.70
N GLY A 105 12.65 15.38 31.25
CA GLY A 105 12.94 15.38 32.68
C GLY A 105 13.41 14.02 33.24
N LEU A 106 13.85 13.10 32.37
CA LEU A 106 14.24 11.73 32.75
C LEU A 106 15.68 11.60 33.22
N VAL A 107 16.55 12.53 32.81
CA VAL A 107 17.99 12.51 33.09
C VAL A 107 18.45 13.92 33.43
N SER A 108 19.33 14.01 34.43
CA SER A 108 19.80 15.29 34.98
C SER A 108 21.15 15.73 34.41
N ASP A 109 21.84 14.85 33.67
CA ASP A 109 23.14 15.09 33.07
C ASP A 109 23.25 14.50 31.65
N LYS A 110 24.23 14.97 30.85
CA LYS A 110 24.49 14.44 29.49
C LYS A 110 25.35 13.17 29.52
N SER A 111 25.29 12.41 30.61
CA SER A 111 26.10 11.21 30.77
C SER A 111 25.74 10.15 29.72
N LYS A 112 26.69 9.25 29.44
CA LYS A 112 26.46 8.15 28.50
C LYS A 112 25.48 7.17 29.15
N LEU A 113 24.34 6.95 28.50
CA LEU A 113 23.36 5.95 28.93
C LEU A 113 23.91 4.55 28.64
N ASP A 114 23.86 3.67 29.63
CA ASP A 114 24.06 2.24 29.41
C ASP A 114 22.83 1.64 28.71
N PRO A 115 22.94 0.46 28.07
CA PRO A 115 21.83 -0.08 27.29
C PRO A 115 20.52 -0.29 28.05
N PHE A 116 20.57 -0.60 29.35
CA PHE A 116 19.36 -0.75 30.15
C PHE A 116 18.68 0.58 30.43
N LYS A 117 19.48 1.61 30.73
CA LYS A 117 18.96 2.99 30.87
C LYS A 117 18.40 3.50 29.55
N THR A 118 19.08 3.26 28.42
CA THR A 118 18.55 3.61 27.10
C THR A 118 17.22 2.93 26.84
N ALA A 119 17.13 1.61 27.06
CA ALA A 119 15.90 0.83 26.88
C ALA A 119 14.73 1.36 27.73
N LEU A 120 15.00 1.78 28.98
CA LEU A 120 14.00 2.39 29.85
C LEU A 120 13.56 3.77 29.34
N VAL A 121 14.52 4.61 28.95
CA VAL A 121 14.26 5.96 28.42
C VAL A 121 13.43 5.89 27.14
N VAL A 122 13.77 5.00 26.20
CA VAL A 122 13.00 4.86 24.95
C VAL A 122 11.59 4.33 25.21
N ALA A 123 11.41 3.40 26.16
CA ALA A 123 10.08 2.92 26.56
C ALA A 123 9.22 4.07 27.11
N TYR A 124 9.78 4.88 28.00
CA TYR A 124 9.07 6.01 28.60
C TYR A 124 8.76 7.10 27.56
N LEU A 125 9.74 7.50 26.75
CA LEU A 125 9.53 8.52 25.72
C LEU A 125 8.46 8.08 24.70
N ALA A 126 8.45 6.81 24.29
CA ALA A 126 7.41 6.28 23.41
C ALA A 126 6.02 6.33 24.06
N ARG A 127 5.92 6.09 25.38
CA ARG A 127 4.68 6.24 26.16
C ARG A 127 4.15 7.67 26.13
N GLU A 128 5.04 8.65 26.31
CA GLU A 128 4.73 10.07 26.24
C GLU A 128 4.43 10.56 24.80
N GLY A 129 4.51 9.67 23.81
CA GLY A 129 4.20 9.96 22.41
C GLY A 129 5.34 10.58 21.61
N TYR A 130 6.57 10.55 22.13
CA TYR A 130 7.76 10.96 21.38
C TYR A 130 8.10 9.95 20.28
N GLY A 131 8.74 10.46 19.23
CA GLY A 131 9.24 9.67 18.12
C GLY A 131 8.26 9.49 16.97
N SER A 132 8.69 8.71 15.99
CA SER A 132 7.91 8.40 14.80
C SER A 132 7.36 6.97 14.89
N LYS A 133 6.03 6.84 14.78
CA LYS A 133 5.36 5.54 14.67
C LYS A 133 5.60 4.96 13.28
N LEU A 134 6.40 3.91 13.23
CA LEU A 134 6.69 3.16 12.02
C LEU A 134 5.71 1.99 11.93
N ARG A 135 4.62 2.18 11.18
CA ARG A 135 3.70 1.09 10.85
C ARG A 135 4.41 0.09 9.94
N VAL A 136 4.74 -1.06 10.51
CA VAL A 136 5.50 -2.14 9.88
C VAL A 136 4.67 -2.88 8.83
N PHE A 137 3.41 -3.15 9.17
CA PHE A 137 2.43 -3.74 8.28
C PHE A 137 1.42 -2.68 7.86
N GLU A 138 0.88 -2.81 6.65
CA GLU A 138 -0.30 -2.06 6.25
C GLU A 138 -1.54 -2.67 6.92
N ASP A 139 -2.59 -1.88 7.07
CA ASP A 139 -3.94 -2.36 7.46
C ASP A 139 -4.58 -3.10 6.27
N LYS A 140 -3.87 -4.12 5.78
CA LYS A 140 -4.09 -4.74 4.48
C LYS A 140 -3.51 -6.14 4.44
N VAL A 141 -4.30 -7.07 3.90
CA VAL A 141 -3.96 -8.50 3.82
C VAL A 141 -4.23 -9.02 2.43
N LYS A 142 -3.29 -9.79 1.86
CA LYS A 142 -3.46 -10.53 0.61
C LYS A 142 -3.91 -11.96 0.90
N ILE A 143 -5.06 -12.36 0.35
CA ILE A 143 -5.59 -13.73 0.42
C ILE A 143 -5.52 -14.36 -0.97
N TYR A 144 -4.62 -15.33 -1.12
CA TYR A 144 -4.45 -16.08 -2.35
C TYR A 144 -5.30 -17.35 -2.32
N VAL A 145 -6.08 -17.58 -3.36
CA VAL A 145 -6.88 -18.79 -3.55
C VAL A 145 -6.45 -19.44 -4.87
N TYR A 146 -5.89 -20.65 -4.79
CA TYR A 146 -5.38 -21.37 -5.96
C TYR A 146 -5.48 -22.90 -5.77
N PRO A 147 -5.40 -23.70 -6.86
CA PRO A 147 -5.45 -25.15 -6.77
C PRO A 147 -4.27 -25.70 -5.97
N GLY A 148 -4.51 -26.74 -5.16
CA GLY A 148 -3.46 -27.36 -4.34
C GLY A 148 -2.38 -28.10 -5.13
N ARG A 149 -2.63 -28.37 -6.42
CA ARG A 149 -1.70 -29.03 -7.34
C ARG A 149 -1.61 -28.23 -8.63
N SER A 150 -0.40 -28.13 -9.19
CA SER A 150 -0.12 -27.49 -10.47
C SER A 150 0.62 -28.45 -11.40
N GLY A 151 0.21 -28.50 -12.67
CA GLY A 151 0.83 -29.36 -13.69
C GLY A 151 0.22 -30.76 -13.71
N ILE A 152 -0.42 -31.12 -14.82
CA ILE A 152 -0.93 -32.46 -15.08
C ILE A 152 -0.63 -32.77 -16.55
N ALA A 153 -0.11 -33.97 -16.84
CA ALA A 153 0.14 -34.44 -18.20
C ALA A 153 -1.16 -34.49 -19.03
N GLY A 154 -1.08 -34.22 -20.33
CA GLY A 154 -2.23 -34.08 -21.24
C GLY A 154 -3.16 -35.30 -21.31
N GLY A 155 -4.42 -35.07 -21.67
CA GLY A 155 -5.47 -36.10 -21.84
C GLY A 155 -6.86 -35.66 -21.35
N SER A 156 -7.93 -36.33 -21.79
CA SER A 156 -9.31 -35.97 -21.45
C SER A 156 -9.65 -36.11 -19.94
N ARG A 157 -9.06 -37.10 -19.26
CA ARG A 157 -9.17 -37.26 -17.79
C ARG A 157 -8.53 -36.10 -17.03
N THR A 158 -7.48 -35.51 -17.59
CA THR A 158 -6.79 -34.34 -17.05
C THR A 158 -7.67 -33.09 -17.12
N GLU A 159 -8.37 -32.87 -18.23
CA GLU A 159 -9.27 -31.72 -18.38
C GLU A 159 -10.44 -31.74 -17.40
N LYS A 160 -11.08 -32.91 -17.22
CA LYS A 160 -12.18 -33.06 -16.25
C LYS A 160 -11.71 -32.76 -14.83
N TYR A 161 -10.52 -33.22 -14.46
CA TYR A 161 -9.94 -32.94 -13.14
C TYR A 161 -9.58 -31.46 -12.96
N VAL A 162 -8.98 -30.82 -13.97
CA VAL A 162 -8.68 -29.37 -13.94
C VAL A 162 -9.96 -28.55 -13.80
N ARG A 163 -11.04 -28.90 -14.53
CA ARG A 163 -12.36 -28.26 -14.38
C ARG A 163 -12.90 -28.43 -12.95
N ASN A 164 -12.79 -29.62 -12.38
CA ASN A 164 -13.21 -29.86 -10.99
C ASN A 164 -12.43 -28.97 -9.99
N LEU A 165 -11.10 -28.87 -10.14
CA LEU A 165 -10.29 -27.98 -9.31
C LEU A 165 -10.71 -26.50 -9.45
N ARG A 166 -10.97 -26.04 -10.68
CA ARG A 166 -11.47 -24.67 -10.94
C ARG A 166 -12.83 -24.42 -10.30
N ALA A 167 -13.73 -25.40 -10.32
CA ALA A 167 -15.02 -25.30 -9.64
C ALA A 167 -14.85 -25.19 -8.11
N ILE A 168 -13.93 -25.97 -7.53
CA ILE A 168 -13.58 -25.89 -6.10
C ILE A 168 -13.02 -24.51 -5.75
N VAL A 169 -12.05 -24.00 -6.52
CA VAL A 169 -11.50 -22.64 -6.34
C VAL A 169 -12.61 -21.60 -6.41
N THR A 170 -13.49 -21.69 -7.41
CA THR A 170 -14.63 -20.77 -7.59
C THR A 170 -15.54 -20.75 -6.36
N ARG A 171 -15.85 -21.92 -5.79
CA ARG A 171 -16.65 -22.03 -4.55
C ARG A 171 -15.96 -21.34 -3.37
N HIS A 172 -14.66 -21.52 -3.21
CA HIS A 172 -13.90 -20.86 -2.13
C HIS A 172 -13.83 -19.35 -2.29
N VAL A 173 -13.66 -18.85 -3.53
CA VAL A 173 -13.70 -17.42 -3.83
C VAL A 173 -15.05 -16.83 -3.46
N ARG A 174 -16.17 -17.46 -3.86
CA ARG A 174 -17.51 -16.99 -3.48
C ARG A 174 -17.72 -16.97 -1.97
N LYS A 175 -17.32 -18.04 -1.27
CA LYS A 175 -17.42 -18.11 0.20
C LYS A 175 -16.63 -17.00 0.89
N ILE A 176 -15.40 -16.72 0.45
CA ILE A 176 -14.58 -15.64 1.00
C ILE A 176 -15.24 -14.28 0.73
N LYS A 177 -15.74 -14.07 -0.50
CA LYS A 177 -16.46 -12.86 -0.90
C LYS A 177 -17.64 -12.59 0.05
N GLU A 178 -18.51 -13.59 0.25
CA GLU A 178 -19.68 -13.50 1.14
C GLU A 178 -19.30 -13.18 2.58
N VAL A 179 -18.22 -13.78 3.10
CA VAL A 179 -17.74 -13.50 4.46
C VAL A 179 -17.28 -12.05 4.58
N LEU A 180 -16.52 -11.54 3.61
CA LEU A 180 -16.05 -10.15 3.61
C LEU A 180 -17.21 -9.16 3.48
N ASP A 181 -18.13 -9.42 2.55
CA ASP A 181 -19.32 -8.59 2.33
C ASP A 181 -20.21 -8.54 3.60
N LYS A 182 -20.50 -9.69 4.22
CA LYS A 182 -21.31 -9.77 5.46
C LYS A 182 -20.69 -9.04 6.65
N ASN A 183 -19.37 -8.94 6.72
CA ASN A 183 -18.65 -8.26 7.80
C ASN A 183 -18.28 -6.82 7.44
N ASN A 184 -18.78 -6.30 6.30
CA ASN A 184 -18.51 -4.97 5.77
C ASN A 184 -16.99 -4.66 5.69
N ILE A 185 -16.22 -5.62 5.19
CA ILE A 185 -14.76 -5.51 5.03
C ILE A 185 -14.48 -5.20 3.55
N ASP A 186 -13.85 -4.05 3.26
CA ASP A 186 -13.50 -3.66 1.89
C ASP A 186 -12.38 -4.54 1.32
N TYR A 187 -12.49 -4.87 0.02
CA TYR A 187 -11.49 -5.65 -0.69
C TYR A 187 -11.52 -5.39 -2.20
N ASP A 188 -10.37 -5.59 -2.84
CA ASP A 188 -10.28 -5.80 -4.29
C ASP A 188 -10.17 -7.30 -4.59
N LEU A 189 -10.84 -7.76 -5.65
CA LEU A 189 -10.78 -9.14 -6.11
C LEU A 189 -10.24 -9.21 -7.53
N MET A 190 -9.04 -9.77 -7.68
CA MET A 190 -8.46 -10.11 -8.97
C MET A 190 -8.67 -11.60 -9.24
N VAL A 191 -9.25 -11.94 -10.39
CA VAL A 191 -9.50 -13.34 -10.79
C VAL A 191 -8.87 -13.64 -12.15
N ARG A 192 -8.19 -14.79 -12.23
CA ARG A 192 -7.82 -15.38 -13.52
C ARG A 192 -8.88 -16.39 -13.91
N LYS A 193 -9.67 -16.05 -14.93
CA LYS A 193 -10.73 -16.93 -15.47
C LYS A 193 -10.16 -17.86 -16.54
N SER A 194 -10.73 -19.06 -16.63
CA SER A 194 -10.46 -20.03 -17.69
C SER A 194 -11.71 -20.88 -17.93
N ASP A 195 -11.71 -21.72 -18.96
CA ASP A 195 -12.83 -22.62 -19.23
C ASP A 195 -13.13 -23.52 -18.02
N GLY A 196 -14.36 -23.48 -17.53
CA GLY A 196 -14.78 -24.22 -16.35
C GLY A 196 -14.53 -23.55 -14.99
N GLY A 197 -14.14 -22.26 -14.95
CA GLY A 197 -14.23 -21.45 -13.73
C GLY A 197 -13.01 -20.58 -13.43
N ILE A 198 -12.79 -20.29 -12.15
CA ILE A 198 -11.66 -19.49 -11.68
C ILE A 198 -10.44 -20.39 -11.53
N GLU A 199 -9.36 -20.06 -12.25
CA GLU A 199 -8.07 -20.74 -12.10
C GLU A 199 -7.38 -20.31 -10.81
N LYS A 200 -7.32 -18.99 -10.55
CA LYS A 200 -6.72 -18.41 -9.34
C LYS A 200 -7.42 -17.10 -9.00
N ALA A 201 -7.42 -16.75 -7.72
CA ALA A 201 -7.89 -15.47 -7.24
C ALA A 201 -6.94 -14.88 -6.21
N LEU A 202 -6.88 -13.56 -6.19
CA LEU A 202 -6.21 -12.76 -5.18
C LEU A 202 -7.23 -11.76 -4.64
N PHE A 203 -7.51 -11.86 -3.34
CA PHE A 203 -8.16 -10.79 -2.61
C PHE A 203 -7.10 -9.89 -2.00
N THR A 204 -7.28 -8.60 -2.17
CA THR A 204 -6.57 -7.58 -1.42
C THR A 204 -7.57 -6.98 -0.45
N VAL A 205 -7.48 -7.35 0.82
CA VAL A 205 -8.46 -6.99 1.85
C VAL A 205 -7.92 -5.84 2.69
N TYR A 206 -8.66 -4.74 2.78
CA TYR A 206 -8.26 -3.51 3.47
C TYR A 206 -8.64 -3.56 4.94
N THR A 207 -8.00 -4.47 5.67
CA THR A 207 -8.15 -4.61 7.11
C THR A 207 -6.89 -5.21 7.73
N PRO A 208 -6.58 -4.92 9.01
CA PRO A 208 -5.54 -5.61 9.76
C PRO A 208 -5.83 -7.13 9.86
N ARG A 209 -4.77 -7.92 10.01
CA ARG A 209 -4.81 -9.39 10.00
C ARG A 209 -5.66 -9.97 11.14
N GLU A 210 -5.67 -9.28 12.27
CA GLU A 210 -6.36 -9.60 13.51
C GLU A 210 -7.87 -9.67 13.28
N ARG A 211 -8.43 -8.70 12.53
CA ARG A 211 -9.87 -8.66 12.23
C ARG A 211 -10.32 -9.80 11.33
N LEU A 212 -9.41 -10.38 10.54
CA LEU A 212 -9.69 -11.57 9.71
C LEU A 212 -9.53 -12.88 10.48
N HIS A 213 -9.02 -12.84 11.71
CA HIS A 213 -8.88 -14.03 12.53
C HIS A 213 -10.26 -14.62 12.85
N GLY A 214 -10.40 -15.95 12.77
CA GLY A 214 -11.69 -16.62 12.92
C GLY A 214 -12.63 -16.53 11.69
N LEU A 215 -12.65 -15.38 10.98
CA LEU A 215 -13.50 -15.18 9.80
C LEU A 215 -13.03 -15.97 8.57
N ILE A 216 -11.73 -15.91 8.27
CA ILE A 216 -11.14 -16.62 7.13
C ILE A 216 -9.95 -17.45 7.63
N LYS A 217 -10.04 -18.77 7.44
CA LYS A 217 -9.00 -19.72 7.82
C LYS A 217 -8.07 -20.00 6.65
N GLN A 218 -6.77 -20.15 6.94
CA GLN A 218 -5.83 -20.69 5.97
C GLN A 218 -6.17 -22.16 5.69
N VAL A 219 -6.08 -22.55 4.42
CA VAL A 219 -6.36 -23.91 3.97
C VAL A 219 -5.14 -24.39 3.18
N LYS A 220 -4.59 -25.54 3.56
CA LYS A 220 -3.57 -26.27 2.78
C LYS A 220 -4.14 -27.64 2.41
N GLY A 221 -5.10 -27.66 1.49
CA GLY A 221 -5.75 -28.88 1.01
C GLY A 221 -5.09 -29.42 -0.25
N LYS A 222 -5.37 -30.69 -0.58
CA LYS A 222 -4.94 -31.31 -1.84
C LYS A 222 -5.55 -30.62 -3.07
N ASP A 223 -6.79 -30.16 -2.95
CA ASP A 223 -7.54 -29.57 -4.08
C ASP A 223 -7.45 -28.04 -4.12
N VAL A 224 -7.33 -27.38 -2.96
CA VAL A 224 -7.30 -25.92 -2.86
C VAL A 224 -6.38 -25.46 -1.74
N VAL A 225 -5.72 -24.34 -2.00
CA VAL A 225 -4.92 -23.62 -1.01
C VAL A 225 -5.49 -22.21 -0.86
N VAL A 226 -5.76 -21.84 0.39
CA VAL A 226 -6.08 -20.48 0.81
C VAL A 226 -4.94 -19.99 1.68
N LYS A 227 -4.15 -19.05 1.16
CA LYS A 227 -2.98 -18.49 1.83
C LYS A 227 -3.24 -17.04 2.21
N ILE A 228 -3.09 -16.71 3.49
CA ILE A 228 -3.31 -15.36 4.02
C ILE A 228 -1.95 -14.77 4.36
N LYS A 229 -1.62 -13.60 3.81
CA LYS A 229 -0.36 -12.90 4.06
C LYS A 229 -0.62 -11.42 4.41
N PRO A 230 -0.13 -10.91 5.55
CA PRO A 230 -0.12 -9.46 5.78
C PRO A 230 0.78 -8.78 4.74
N VAL A 231 0.43 -7.55 4.37
CA VAL A 231 1.24 -6.74 3.45
C VAL A 231 2.20 -5.90 4.27
N LEU A 232 3.49 -5.99 3.93
CA LEU A 232 4.50 -5.11 4.51
C LEU A 232 4.33 -3.72 3.94
N ASN A 233 4.38 -2.72 4.81
CA ASN A 233 4.34 -1.33 4.40
C ASN A 233 5.59 -1.02 3.58
N LYS A 234 5.44 -0.86 2.26
CA LYS A 234 6.58 -0.55 1.38
C LYS A 234 7.20 0.80 1.74
N SER A 235 6.37 1.71 2.24
CA SER A 235 6.80 3.02 2.73
C SER A 235 7.54 2.93 4.07
N PHE A 236 7.51 1.82 4.80
CA PHE A 236 8.32 1.65 6.03
C PHE A 236 9.81 1.87 5.74
N LEU A 237 10.33 1.30 4.64
CA LEU A 237 11.73 1.47 4.26
C LEU A 237 12.04 2.82 3.60
N SER A 238 11.09 3.41 2.87
CA SER A 238 11.28 4.73 2.27
C SER A 238 11.09 5.87 3.28
N ASN A 239 10.24 5.71 4.29
CA ASN A 239 10.03 6.68 5.38
C ASN A 239 11.26 6.77 6.30
N ILE A 240 12.12 5.75 6.31
CA ILE A 240 13.45 5.79 6.94
C ILE A 240 14.40 6.74 6.14
N ILE A 241 14.11 7.07 4.88
CA ILE A 241 15.05 7.71 3.94
C ILE A 241 14.55 9.05 3.36
N GLU A 242 13.25 9.23 3.15
CA GLU A 242 12.73 10.39 2.39
C GLU A 242 11.51 11.02 3.03
N LEU A 243 11.76 12.04 3.85
CA LEU A 243 10.84 13.13 4.16
C LEU A 243 11.30 14.33 3.36
N ARG A 244 10.81 14.51 2.12
CA ARG A 244 10.79 15.79 1.40
C ARG A 244 10.21 15.65 0.00
N LYS A 245 9.00 16.19 -0.17
CA LYS A 245 8.66 17.28 -1.11
C LYS A 245 7.18 17.18 -1.47
N SER A 246 6.43 18.20 -1.09
CA SER A 246 5.17 18.55 -1.74
C SER A 246 5.27 20.02 -2.07
N ASP A 247 5.71 20.33 -3.29
CA ASP A 247 5.43 21.60 -3.92
C ASP A 247 4.45 21.36 -5.05
N GLU A 248 3.41 22.20 -5.08
CA GLU A 248 2.39 22.38 -6.11
C GLU A 248 1.98 21.12 -6.89
N ARG A 249 1.08 20.32 -6.27
CA ARG A 249 0.54 19.11 -6.90
C ARG A 249 -0.29 19.48 -8.14
N ARG A 250 0.25 19.18 -9.32
CA ARG A 250 -0.48 19.11 -10.60
C ARG A 250 -1.69 18.19 -10.50
N TYR A 251 -2.75 18.45 -11.25
CA TYR A 251 -3.93 17.58 -11.29
C TYR A 251 -3.77 16.49 -12.34
N LEU A 252 -4.33 15.31 -12.07
CA LEU A 252 -4.05 14.10 -12.85
C LEU A 252 -5.33 13.44 -13.38
N ILE A 253 -5.28 13.01 -14.63
CA ILE A 253 -6.22 12.09 -15.28
C ILE A 253 -5.57 10.71 -15.33
N ILE A 254 -6.26 9.72 -14.77
CA ILE A 254 -5.72 8.38 -14.55
C ILE A 254 -6.40 7.40 -15.49
N GLY A 255 -5.67 6.82 -16.42
CA GLY A 255 -6.11 5.64 -17.18
C GLY A 255 -5.81 4.38 -16.41
N TYR A 256 -6.83 3.53 -16.19
CA TYR A 256 -6.71 2.33 -15.37
C TYR A 256 -7.27 1.10 -16.09
N ASP A 257 -6.40 0.13 -16.40
CA ASP A 257 -6.77 -1.20 -16.92
C ASP A 257 -6.60 -2.25 -15.79
N PRO A 258 -7.69 -2.68 -15.12
CA PRO A 258 -7.62 -3.64 -14.03
C PRO A 258 -7.46 -5.09 -14.55
N GLY A 259 -6.58 -5.84 -13.88
CA GLY A 259 -6.34 -7.25 -14.17
C GLY A 259 -5.29 -7.87 -13.27
N VAL A 260 -4.86 -9.10 -13.59
CA VAL A 260 -3.68 -9.72 -12.94
C VAL A 260 -2.42 -8.90 -13.22
N ASN A 261 -2.31 -8.42 -14.46
CA ASN A 261 -1.44 -7.33 -14.86
C ASN A 261 -2.30 -6.09 -14.94
N VAL A 262 -1.93 -5.08 -14.19
CA VAL A 262 -2.60 -3.79 -14.16
C VAL A 262 -1.85 -2.85 -15.08
N GLY A 263 -2.57 -2.12 -15.92
CA GLY A 263 -2.07 -0.97 -16.65
C GLY A 263 -2.44 0.33 -15.95
N LEU A 264 -1.51 1.27 -15.87
CA LEU A 264 -1.71 2.60 -15.30
C LEU A 264 -1.07 3.65 -16.20
N ALA A 265 -1.86 4.64 -16.64
CA ALA A 265 -1.38 5.82 -17.33
C ALA A 265 -1.83 7.08 -16.58
N VAL A 266 -0.97 8.08 -16.53
CA VAL A 266 -1.18 9.31 -15.77
C VAL A 266 -0.89 10.49 -16.68
N LEU A 267 -1.93 11.25 -17.02
CA LEU A 267 -1.83 12.51 -17.75
C LEU A 267 -2.04 13.68 -16.79
N ASP A 268 -1.46 14.84 -17.09
CA ASP A 268 -1.92 16.10 -16.50
C ASP A 268 -3.10 16.70 -17.29
N LEU A 269 -3.64 17.85 -16.84
CA LEU A 269 -4.75 18.53 -17.51
C LEU A 269 -4.33 19.33 -18.76
N ASP A 270 -3.06 19.24 -19.16
CA ASP A 270 -2.52 19.82 -20.39
C ASP A 270 -2.11 18.72 -21.38
N MET A 271 -2.58 17.48 -21.17
CA MET A 271 -2.36 16.31 -22.01
C MET A 271 -0.92 15.78 -22.01
N ASN A 272 -0.07 16.21 -21.07
CA ASN A 272 1.27 15.64 -20.96
C ASN A 272 1.24 14.30 -20.24
N LEU A 273 1.98 13.32 -20.75
CA LEU A 273 2.17 12.05 -20.05
C LEU A 273 3.13 12.24 -18.87
N VAL A 274 2.58 12.19 -17.66
CA VAL A 274 3.34 12.28 -16.41
C VAL A 274 3.98 10.94 -16.08
N TYR A 275 3.24 9.84 -16.28
CA TYR A 275 3.70 8.51 -15.93
C TYR A 275 2.92 7.43 -16.68
N VAL A 276 3.58 6.34 -17.05
CA VAL A 276 2.95 5.13 -17.56
C VAL A 276 3.67 3.92 -17.00
N THR A 277 2.92 2.92 -16.56
CA THR A 277 3.50 1.67 -16.08
C THR A 277 2.49 0.54 -16.18
N SER A 278 3.01 -0.67 -16.11
CA SER A 278 2.24 -1.86 -15.86
C SER A 278 2.91 -2.71 -14.80
N GLY A 279 2.11 -3.44 -14.03
CA GLY A 279 2.64 -4.27 -12.96
C GLY A 279 1.70 -5.37 -12.55
N ARG A 280 2.27 -6.44 -11.99
CA ARG A 280 1.51 -7.59 -11.54
C ARG A 280 1.05 -7.39 -10.09
N GLU A 281 -0.20 -7.73 -9.79
CA GLU A 281 -0.77 -7.64 -8.44
C GLU A 281 -0.69 -6.24 -7.78
N LEU A 282 -0.73 -5.17 -8.58
CA LEU A 282 -0.83 -3.79 -8.10
C LEU A 282 -2.24 -3.51 -7.58
N ASP A 283 -2.33 -3.15 -6.32
CA ASP A 283 -3.60 -2.86 -5.68
C ASP A 283 -3.91 -1.35 -5.60
N ARG A 284 -5.14 -1.00 -5.22
CA ARG A 284 -5.58 0.39 -5.09
C ARG A 284 -4.69 1.22 -4.16
N GLY A 285 -4.17 0.63 -3.07
CA GLY A 285 -3.31 1.32 -2.10
C GLY A 285 -1.93 1.64 -2.69
N ASP A 286 -1.33 0.68 -3.39
CA ASP A 286 -0.09 0.88 -4.15
C ASP A 286 -0.25 2.02 -5.16
N ILE A 287 -1.35 2.01 -5.92
CA ILE A 287 -1.66 3.04 -6.92
C ILE A 287 -1.88 4.39 -6.24
N HIS A 288 -2.65 4.45 -5.17
CA HIS A 288 -2.90 5.69 -4.41
C HIS A 288 -1.59 6.34 -3.93
N ASN A 289 -0.69 5.55 -3.33
CA ASN A 289 0.60 6.04 -2.85
C ASN A 289 1.50 6.55 -3.99
N LEU A 290 1.48 5.89 -5.14
CA LEU A 290 2.18 6.37 -6.34
C LEU A 290 1.57 7.70 -6.81
N LEU A 291 0.26 7.77 -6.97
CA LEU A 291 -0.44 8.94 -7.51
C LEU A 291 -0.27 10.19 -6.64
N ILE A 292 -0.34 10.06 -5.32
CA ILE A 292 -0.13 11.20 -4.40
C ILE A 292 1.27 11.82 -4.55
N LYS A 293 2.29 11.02 -4.91
CA LYS A 293 3.63 11.52 -5.19
C LYS A 293 3.71 12.28 -6.52
N LEU A 294 2.87 11.90 -7.49
CA LEU A 294 2.83 12.52 -8.82
C LEU A 294 1.96 13.77 -8.88
N GLY A 295 0.91 13.86 -8.06
CA GLY A 295 -0.05 14.96 -8.11
C GLY A 295 -1.38 14.64 -7.42
N ARG A 296 -2.44 15.37 -7.78
CA ARG A 296 -3.80 15.18 -7.28
C ARG A 296 -4.68 14.55 -8.36
N PRO A 297 -5.08 13.27 -8.23
CA PRO A 297 -6.03 12.66 -9.14
C PRO A 297 -7.39 13.37 -9.09
N VAL A 298 -7.97 13.64 -10.26
CA VAL A 298 -9.31 14.24 -10.40
C VAL A 298 -10.25 13.39 -11.24
N LEU A 299 -9.70 12.54 -12.10
CA LEU A 299 -10.46 11.68 -12.99
C LEU A 299 -9.79 10.32 -13.09
N VAL A 300 -10.57 9.25 -13.01
CA VAL A 300 -10.18 7.88 -13.29
C VAL A 300 -10.98 7.41 -14.51
N ALA A 301 -10.29 6.93 -15.53
CA ALA A 301 -10.84 6.51 -16.80
C ALA A 301 -10.64 5.01 -17.01
N THR A 302 -11.64 4.36 -17.60
CA THR A 302 -11.59 2.95 -18.02
C THR A 302 -11.96 2.82 -19.49
N ASP A 303 -11.51 1.76 -20.12
CA ASP A 303 -11.79 1.44 -21.52
C ASP A 303 -13.08 0.61 -21.71
N LYS A 304 -13.76 0.23 -20.63
CA LYS A 304 -14.89 -0.72 -20.63
C LYS A 304 -16.19 -0.09 -20.15
N ASN A 305 -17.28 -0.52 -20.77
CA ASN A 305 -18.65 -0.26 -20.34
C ASN A 305 -19.42 -1.61 -20.28
N PRO A 306 -19.99 -1.99 -19.11
CA PRO A 306 -19.98 -1.27 -17.84
C PRO A 306 -18.57 -1.22 -17.20
N PRO A 307 -18.29 -0.22 -16.34
CA PRO A 307 -16.96 -0.07 -15.79
C PRO A 307 -16.64 -1.23 -14.82
N PRO A 308 -15.41 -1.74 -14.81
CA PRO A 308 -14.98 -2.73 -13.82
C PRO A 308 -15.16 -2.22 -12.38
N GLU A 309 -15.48 -3.11 -11.45
CA GLU A 309 -15.67 -2.77 -10.04
C GLU A 309 -14.43 -2.10 -9.42
N MET A 310 -13.24 -2.55 -9.79
CA MET A 310 -11.97 -1.97 -9.33
C MET A 310 -11.80 -0.50 -9.78
N CYS A 311 -12.29 -0.12 -10.96
CA CYS A 311 -12.24 1.28 -11.42
C CYS A 311 -13.15 2.17 -10.57
N ARG A 312 -14.39 1.72 -10.29
CA ARG A 312 -15.32 2.41 -9.38
C ARG A 312 -14.71 2.58 -7.98
N LYS A 313 -14.16 1.50 -7.45
CA LYS A 313 -13.46 1.48 -6.16
C LYS A 313 -12.27 2.44 -6.15
N LEU A 314 -11.47 2.50 -7.21
CA LEU A 314 -10.29 3.37 -7.28
C LEU A 314 -10.72 4.85 -7.30
N ALA A 315 -11.67 5.20 -8.18
CA ALA A 315 -12.22 6.55 -8.28
C ALA A 315 -12.75 7.06 -6.93
N ALA A 316 -13.60 6.25 -6.27
CA ALA A 316 -14.14 6.57 -4.94
C ALA A 316 -13.03 6.78 -3.89
N SER A 317 -12.00 5.91 -3.88
CA SER A 317 -10.88 6.02 -2.91
C SER A 317 -10.01 7.25 -3.11
N LEU A 318 -9.99 7.81 -4.33
CA LEU A 318 -9.24 9.01 -4.67
C LEU A 318 -10.08 10.28 -4.56
N GLY A 319 -11.39 10.16 -4.33
CA GLY A 319 -12.32 11.30 -4.48
C GLY A 319 -12.30 11.87 -5.90
N ALA A 320 -12.07 11.01 -6.89
CA ALA A 320 -11.98 11.36 -8.30
C ALA A 320 -13.24 10.92 -9.05
N LEU A 321 -13.56 11.62 -10.13
CA LEU A 321 -14.65 11.26 -11.04
C LEU A 321 -14.30 9.96 -11.78
N LEU A 322 -15.31 9.14 -12.10
CA LEU A 322 -15.12 7.96 -12.93
C LEU A 322 -15.64 8.25 -14.35
N TYR A 323 -14.72 8.34 -15.31
CA TYR A 323 -15.06 8.37 -16.72
C TYR A 323 -15.33 6.95 -17.24
N VAL A 324 -16.47 6.79 -17.93
CA VAL A 324 -16.89 5.55 -18.57
C VAL A 324 -17.28 5.87 -20.02
N PRO A 325 -16.69 5.20 -21.02
CA PRO A 325 -17.02 5.44 -22.41
C PRO A 325 -18.44 4.94 -22.73
N GLN A 326 -19.12 5.55 -23.71
CA GLN A 326 -20.47 5.13 -24.13
C GLN A 326 -20.54 3.65 -24.53
N LYS A 327 -19.47 3.12 -25.15
CA LYS A 327 -19.28 1.70 -25.45
C LYS A 327 -17.83 1.31 -25.11
N SER A 328 -17.61 0.02 -24.85
CA SER A 328 -16.25 -0.48 -24.63
C SER A 328 -15.37 -0.21 -25.86
N LEU A 329 -14.16 0.30 -25.66
CA LEU A 329 -13.23 0.59 -26.74
C LEU A 329 -12.73 -0.72 -27.36
N SER A 330 -12.79 -0.79 -28.69
CA SER A 330 -12.16 -1.84 -29.49
C SER A 330 -10.65 -1.73 -29.46
N THR A 331 -9.95 -2.84 -29.74
CA THR A 331 -8.48 -2.85 -29.84
C THR A 331 -7.97 -1.84 -30.87
N ALA A 332 -8.64 -1.72 -32.01
CA ALA A 332 -8.27 -0.79 -33.08
C ALA A 332 -8.39 0.67 -32.63
N GLU A 333 -9.47 1.05 -31.93
CA GLU A 333 -9.63 2.41 -31.40
C GLU A 333 -8.51 2.78 -30.41
N LYS A 334 -8.12 1.84 -29.54
CA LYS A 334 -7.02 2.04 -28.60
C LYS A 334 -5.68 2.23 -29.31
N GLU A 335 -5.41 1.40 -30.32
CA GLU A 335 -4.18 1.47 -31.13
C GLU A 335 -4.08 2.79 -31.88
N VAL A 336 -5.16 3.23 -32.52
CA VAL A 336 -5.21 4.53 -33.21
C VAL A 336 -4.92 5.67 -32.24
N ALA A 337 -5.67 5.78 -31.13
CA ALA A 337 -5.51 6.85 -30.15
C ALA A 337 -4.09 6.95 -29.59
N VAL A 338 -3.50 5.81 -29.21
CA VAL A 338 -2.14 5.77 -28.65
C VAL A 338 -1.09 6.06 -29.73
N SER A 339 -1.25 5.55 -30.95
CA SER A 339 -0.31 5.80 -32.04
C SER A 339 -0.26 7.28 -32.45
N GLU A 340 -1.41 7.96 -32.50
CA GLU A 340 -1.49 9.39 -32.79
C GLU A 340 -0.82 10.22 -31.70
N PHE A 341 -1.02 9.82 -30.44
CA PHE A 341 -0.38 10.47 -29.30
C PHE A 341 1.15 10.30 -29.31
N ILE A 342 1.65 9.09 -29.58
CA ILE A 342 3.09 8.80 -29.67
C ILE A 342 3.74 9.54 -30.85
N LYS A 343 3.06 9.64 -32.01
CA LYS A 343 3.56 10.43 -33.14
C LYS A 343 3.82 11.89 -32.78
N ARG A 344 3.01 12.46 -31.89
CA ARG A 344 3.18 13.83 -31.37
C ARG A 344 4.22 13.92 -30.24
N HIS A 345 4.56 12.81 -29.61
CA HIS A 345 5.45 12.72 -28.45
C HIS A 345 6.43 11.54 -28.60
N PRO A 346 7.41 11.62 -29.52
CA PRO A 346 8.25 10.49 -29.89
C PRO A 346 9.17 9.97 -28.76
N SER A 347 9.32 10.72 -27.67
CA SER A 347 10.07 10.30 -26.48
C SER A 347 9.30 9.34 -25.57
N ILE A 348 8.02 9.11 -25.83
CA ILE A 348 7.16 8.25 -25.01
C ILE A 348 7.24 6.81 -25.52
N ASP A 349 7.62 5.90 -24.63
CA ASP A 349 7.67 4.46 -24.89
C ASP A 349 6.52 3.75 -24.16
N VAL A 350 5.68 3.05 -24.92
CA VAL A 350 4.57 2.21 -24.41
C VAL A 350 4.91 0.77 -24.71
N LYS A 351 5.18 -0.02 -23.65
CA LYS A 351 5.89 -1.30 -23.81
C LYS A 351 4.98 -2.48 -24.05
N ASN A 352 3.74 -2.40 -23.62
CA ASN A 352 2.81 -3.52 -23.69
C ASN A 352 1.35 -3.09 -23.81
N THR A 353 0.49 -4.08 -24.03
CA THR A 353 -0.95 -3.90 -24.24
C THR A 353 -1.65 -3.30 -23.03
N HIS A 354 -1.21 -3.57 -21.79
CA HIS A 354 -1.83 -3.01 -20.59
C HIS A 354 -1.54 -1.51 -20.44
N GLU A 355 -0.29 -1.09 -20.71
CA GLU A 355 0.08 0.32 -20.75
C GLU A 355 -0.66 1.07 -21.86
N ARG A 356 -0.78 0.44 -23.04
CA ARG A 356 -1.55 0.98 -24.17
C ARG A 356 -3.02 1.15 -23.82
N ASP A 357 -3.65 0.12 -23.29
CA ASP A 357 -5.09 0.13 -23.00
C ASP A 357 -5.42 1.15 -21.88
N ALA A 358 -4.55 1.27 -20.88
CA ALA A 358 -4.64 2.31 -19.85
C ALA A 358 -4.45 3.72 -20.43
N LEU A 359 -3.45 3.93 -21.28
CA LEU A 359 -3.21 5.22 -21.94
C LEU A 359 -4.37 5.61 -22.84
N ALA A 360 -4.90 4.67 -23.63
CA ALA A 360 -6.06 4.89 -24.49
C ALA A 360 -7.29 5.35 -23.67
N ALA A 361 -7.53 4.74 -22.50
CA ALA A 361 -8.61 5.16 -21.62
C ALA A 361 -8.42 6.62 -21.14
N ALA A 362 -7.20 7.00 -20.73
CA ALA A 362 -6.89 8.36 -20.29
C ALA A 362 -7.06 9.39 -21.43
N LEU A 363 -6.55 9.08 -22.62
CA LEU A 363 -6.65 9.93 -23.80
C LEU A 363 -8.11 10.11 -24.24
N LYS A 364 -8.90 9.03 -24.24
CA LYS A 364 -10.31 9.09 -24.60
C LYS A 364 -11.09 9.96 -23.62
N ALA A 365 -10.82 9.82 -22.33
CA ALA A 365 -11.41 10.68 -21.30
C ALA A 365 -11.03 12.15 -21.52
N TYR A 366 -9.74 12.44 -21.72
CA TYR A 366 -9.27 13.80 -21.99
C TYR A 366 -9.99 14.43 -23.20
N GLY A 367 -10.12 13.68 -24.31
CA GLY A 367 -10.77 14.15 -25.52
C GLY A 367 -12.22 14.58 -25.33
N GLU A 368 -12.96 13.95 -24.40
CA GLU A 368 -14.34 14.34 -24.10
C GLU A 368 -14.43 15.67 -23.33
N PHE A 369 -13.41 15.99 -22.54
CA PHE A 369 -13.34 17.25 -21.80
C PHE A 369 -12.60 18.36 -22.56
N GLN A 370 -11.79 18.01 -23.56
CA GLN A 370 -10.88 18.92 -24.25
C GLN A 370 -11.60 20.18 -24.77
N GLU A 371 -12.70 20.02 -25.50
CA GLU A 371 -13.45 21.16 -26.04
C GLU A 371 -13.93 22.14 -24.96
N LYS A 372 -14.30 21.63 -23.78
CA LYS A 372 -14.78 22.44 -22.65
C LYS A 372 -13.62 23.14 -21.95
N LEU A 373 -12.49 22.43 -21.77
CA LEU A 373 -11.28 23.00 -21.19
C LEU A 373 -10.66 24.07 -22.09
N ASP A 374 -10.72 23.90 -23.41
CA ASP A 374 -10.24 24.86 -24.40
C ASP A 374 -11.14 26.10 -24.44
N LYS A 375 -12.47 25.94 -24.42
CA LYS A 375 -13.42 27.05 -24.31
C LYS A 375 -13.20 27.88 -23.04
N LEU A 376 -12.98 27.24 -21.89
CA LEU A 376 -12.66 27.92 -20.64
C LEU A 376 -11.36 28.72 -20.77
N SER A 377 -10.32 28.09 -21.33
CA SER A 377 -9.01 28.71 -21.49
C SER A 377 -9.08 29.93 -22.42
N TYR A 378 -9.84 29.83 -23.52
CA TYR A 378 -10.08 30.92 -24.45
C TYR A 378 -10.81 32.09 -23.76
N LYS A 379 -11.92 31.81 -23.08
CA LYS A 379 -12.72 32.85 -22.39
C LYS A 379 -11.93 33.58 -21.31
N LEU A 380 -11.08 32.89 -20.56
CA LEU A 380 -10.22 33.52 -19.55
C LEU A 380 -9.17 34.43 -20.18
N ARG A 381 -8.58 34.04 -21.31
CA ARG A 381 -7.65 34.90 -22.08
C ARG A 381 -8.35 36.12 -22.66
N GLU A 382 -9.57 35.97 -23.17
CA GLU A 382 -10.39 37.07 -23.67
C GLU A 382 -10.70 38.10 -22.57
N MET A 383 -10.91 37.62 -21.34
CA MET A 383 -11.13 38.45 -20.15
C MET A 383 -9.83 39.04 -19.54
N GLY A 384 -8.67 38.88 -20.19
CA GLY A 384 -7.40 39.48 -19.78
C GLY A 384 -6.61 38.68 -18.72
N PHE A 385 -6.99 37.43 -18.44
CA PHE A 385 -6.29 36.58 -17.48
C PHE A 385 -5.24 35.70 -18.17
N TYR A 386 -3.98 36.12 -18.14
CA TYR A 386 -2.87 35.42 -18.81
C TYR A 386 -2.03 34.52 -17.86
N ASP A 387 -1.89 34.88 -16.58
CA ASP A 387 -1.07 34.16 -15.57
C ASP A 387 -1.89 33.48 -14.46
N VAL A 388 -3.17 33.19 -14.73
CA VAL A 388 -4.00 32.48 -13.75
C VAL A 388 -3.66 31.00 -13.77
N ASN A 389 -3.50 30.38 -12.60
CA ASN A 389 -3.40 28.93 -12.48
C ASN A 389 -4.72 28.27 -12.95
N LEU A 390 -4.82 28.04 -14.27
CA LEU A 390 -6.00 27.52 -14.96
C LEU A 390 -6.42 26.15 -14.45
N GLN A 391 -5.49 25.40 -13.88
CA GLN A 391 -5.71 24.03 -13.42
C GLN A 391 -6.85 23.94 -12.41
N LYS A 392 -6.93 24.87 -11.45
CA LYS A 392 -8.02 24.90 -10.45
C LYS A 392 -9.40 25.09 -11.09
N TYR A 393 -9.48 25.84 -12.20
CA TYR A 393 -10.73 26.11 -12.92
C TYR A 393 -11.11 24.96 -13.84
N LYS A 394 -10.12 24.35 -14.52
CA LYS A 394 -10.30 23.12 -15.29
C LYS A 394 -10.93 22.02 -14.42
N VAL A 395 -10.49 21.87 -13.16
CA VAL A 395 -11.09 20.92 -12.21
C VAL A 395 -12.53 21.26 -11.84
N LYS A 396 -12.88 22.54 -11.68
CA LYS A 396 -14.28 22.93 -11.42
C LYS A 396 -15.20 22.58 -12.59
N VAL A 397 -14.73 22.71 -13.83
CA VAL A 397 -15.49 22.29 -15.02
C VAL A 397 -15.72 20.78 -15.02
N LEU A 398 -14.70 20.00 -14.67
CA LEU A 398 -14.84 18.54 -14.52
C LEU A 398 -15.86 18.17 -13.42
N MET A 399 -15.80 18.83 -12.26
CA MET A 399 -16.61 18.47 -11.08
C MET A 399 -18.07 18.95 -11.12
N ASN A 400 -18.41 19.94 -11.95
CA ASN A 400 -19.77 20.50 -12.03
C ASN A 400 -20.72 19.67 -12.91
N GLU A 401 -20.26 18.61 -13.59
CA GLU A 401 -21.12 17.75 -14.42
C GLU A 401 -21.95 16.74 -13.61
N ASP A 402 -21.62 16.48 -12.34
CA ASP A 402 -22.44 15.64 -11.45
C ASP A 402 -23.65 16.39 -10.84
N ARG A 403 -23.86 17.68 -11.18
CA ARG A 403 -24.89 18.55 -10.57
C ARG A 403 -25.79 19.29 -11.59
N LEU A 404 -25.96 18.75 -12.79
CA LEU A 404 -26.97 19.21 -13.75
C LEU A 404 -27.91 18.07 -14.14
#